data_AF-A0A4U8SL09-F1
#
_entry.id   AF-A0A4U8SL09-F1
#
_cell.length_a   1.000
_cell.length_b   1.000
_cell.length_c   1.000
_cell.angle_alpha   90.00
_cell.angle_beta   90.00
_cell.angle_gamma   90.00
#
_symmetry.space_group_name_H-M   'P 1'
#
loop_
_entity.id
_entity.type
_entity.pdbx_description
1 polymer ?
#
loop_
_entity_poly.entity_id
_entity_poly.type
_entity_poly.pdbx_seq_one_letter_code
_entity_poly.pdbx_strand_id
1 'polypeptide(L)'
;MKVIDKINEILKAKNLSKKELANRLIDLGLRANKTGETPTISSIYAYLNGNIELKADMIPFIADALSVYEQELFSQSSPHKVLQRFCLQDPNLAKYSHIVELLEYISPKSLETLEKTLLSHKQKTLELNHIIEKI
;
A
#
# COMPACT_ATOMS: atom_id res chain seq x y z
N MET A 1 8.69 11.43 0.78
CA MET A 1 8.56 10.80 2.11
C MET A 1 9.77 9.94 2.37
N LYS A 2 10.30 9.95 3.61
CA LYS A 2 11.31 9.00 4.07
C LYS A 2 10.60 7.66 4.38
N VAL A 3 11.32 6.53 4.31
CA VAL A 3 10.79 5.20 4.67
C VAL A 3 10.15 5.17 6.06
N ILE A 4 10.72 5.94 7.01
CA ILE A 4 10.17 6.11 8.36
C ILE A 4 8.76 6.69 8.36
N ASP A 5 8.46 7.63 7.47
CA ASP A 5 7.11 8.20 7.36
C ASP A 5 6.12 7.11 6.96
N LYS A 6 6.51 6.25 6.00
CA LYS A 6 5.68 5.14 5.53
C LYS A 6 5.46 4.08 6.61
N ILE A 7 6.50 3.75 7.37
CA ILE A 7 6.40 2.87 8.54
C ILE A 7 5.38 3.44 9.54
N ASN A 8 5.44 4.75 9.83
CA ASN A 8 4.51 5.39 10.75
C ASN A 8 3.06 5.39 10.24
N GLU A 9 2.84 5.54 8.93
CA GLU A 9 1.50 5.37 8.33
C GLU A 9 0.96 3.96 8.50
N ILE A 10 1.78 2.94 8.22
CA ILE A 10 1.39 1.53 8.35
C ILE A 10 1.06 1.21 9.82
N LEU A 11 1.86 1.71 10.76
CA LEU A 11 1.59 1.57 12.20
C LEU A 11 0.23 2.14 12.59
N LYS A 12 -0.09 3.36 12.13
CA LYS A 12 -1.40 3.98 12.37
C LYS A 12 -2.53 3.16 11.77
N ALA A 13 -2.40 2.73 10.52
CA ALA A 13 -3.41 1.93 9.82
C ALA A 13 -3.69 0.58 10.52
N LYS A 14 -2.65 -0.03 11.10
CA LYS A 14 -2.74 -1.30 11.84
C LYS A 14 -3.05 -1.14 13.34
N ASN A 15 -3.23 0.09 13.83
CA ASN A 15 -3.37 0.41 15.26
C ASN A 15 -2.23 -0.19 16.13
N LEU A 16 -0.99 -0.16 15.61
CA LEU A 16 0.19 -0.68 16.29
C LEU A 16 1.03 0.45 16.87
N SER A 17 1.54 0.25 18.07
CA SER A 17 2.48 1.18 18.68
C SER A 17 3.92 0.94 18.19
N LYS A 18 4.76 1.98 18.21
CA LYS A 18 6.21 1.84 17.96
C LYS A 18 6.89 0.88 18.94
N LYS A 19 6.38 0.80 20.17
CA LYS A 19 6.86 -0.14 21.20
C LYS A 19 6.66 -1.57 20.75
N GLU A 20 5.50 -1.83 20.20
CA GLU A 20 5.10 -3.15 19.74
C GLU A 20 5.88 -3.58 18.51
N LEU A 21 6.10 -2.66 17.56
CA LEU A 21 7.03 -2.89 16.46
C LEU A 21 8.45 -3.20 16.97
N ALA A 22 8.96 -2.43 17.93
CA ALA A 22 10.31 -2.66 18.48
C ALA A 22 10.44 -4.05 19.13
N ASN A 23 9.42 -4.48 19.88
CA ASN A 23 9.39 -5.82 20.45
C ASN A 23 9.38 -6.90 19.37
N ARG A 24 8.52 -6.78 18.34
CA ARG A 24 8.48 -7.74 17.23
C ARG A 24 9.82 -7.86 16.51
N LEU A 25 10.54 -6.75 16.32
CA LEU A 25 11.87 -6.76 15.71
C LEU A 25 12.89 -7.54 16.56
N ILE A 26 12.82 -7.39 17.89
CA ILE A 26 13.64 -8.16 18.83
C ILE A 26 13.29 -9.65 18.78
N ASP A 27 11.99 -9.98 18.76
CA ASP A 27 11.50 -11.35 18.71
C ASP A 27 11.87 -12.06 17.40
N LEU A 28 11.92 -11.33 16.28
CA LEU A 28 12.43 -11.79 14.99
C LEU A 28 13.95 -11.95 14.95
N GLY A 29 14.65 -11.60 16.04
CA GLY A 29 16.08 -11.78 16.16
C GLY A 29 16.92 -10.72 15.46
N LEU A 30 16.38 -9.51 15.23
CA LEU A 30 17.15 -8.38 14.68
C LEU A 30 18.43 -8.17 15.50
N ARG A 31 19.58 -8.10 14.83
CA ARG A 31 20.91 -7.88 15.44
C ARG A 31 21.55 -6.59 14.94
N ALA A 32 22.30 -5.92 15.80
CA ALA A 32 23.07 -4.75 15.42
C ALA A 32 24.32 -5.13 14.61
N ASN A 33 24.44 -4.64 13.38
CA ASN A 33 25.53 -5.01 12.43
C ASN A 33 26.96 -4.94 12.95
N LYS A 34 27.24 -4.07 13.94
CA LYS A 34 28.60 -3.88 14.46
C LYS A 34 28.96 -4.86 15.57
N THR A 35 27.99 -5.33 16.35
CA THR A 35 28.23 -6.11 17.57
C THR A 35 27.57 -7.49 17.53
N GLY A 36 26.62 -7.73 16.64
CA GLY A 36 25.80 -8.95 16.63
C GLY A 36 24.82 -9.03 17.81
N GLU A 37 24.79 -8.03 18.67
CA GLU A 37 23.93 -8.00 19.84
C GLU A 37 22.49 -7.60 19.46
N THR A 38 21.53 -8.01 20.30
CA THR A 38 20.16 -7.53 20.17
C THR A 38 20.13 -6.03 20.49
N PRO A 39 19.65 -5.17 19.58
CA PRO A 39 19.56 -3.75 19.83
C PRO A 39 18.58 -3.45 20.97
N THR A 40 18.90 -2.46 21.79
CA THR A 40 17.97 -2.03 22.85
C THR A 40 16.73 -1.38 22.23
N ILE A 41 15.61 -1.44 22.96
CA ILE A 41 14.36 -0.74 22.57
C ILE A 41 14.66 0.75 22.27
N SER A 42 15.44 1.42 23.11
CA SER A 42 15.80 2.84 22.90
C SER A 42 16.54 3.08 21.58
N SER A 43 17.47 2.18 21.24
CA SER A 43 18.18 2.22 19.95
C SER A 43 17.21 2.03 18.78
N ILE A 44 16.26 1.10 18.86
CA ILE A 44 15.22 0.89 17.83
C ILE A 44 14.36 2.14 17.69
N TYR A 45 13.95 2.76 18.80
CA TYR A 45 13.17 4.00 18.79
C TYR A 45 13.90 5.16 18.11
N ALA A 46 15.22 5.28 18.28
CA ALA A 46 15.99 6.32 17.60
C ALA A 46 15.84 6.21 16.07
N TYR A 47 15.83 5.00 15.50
CA TYR A 47 15.53 4.77 14.08
C TYR A 47 14.07 5.10 13.75
N LEU A 48 13.11 4.53 14.50
CA LEU A 48 11.66 4.69 14.23
C LEU A 48 11.16 6.14 14.39
N ASN A 49 11.87 6.96 15.16
CA ASN A 49 11.60 8.39 15.33
C ASN A 49 12.33 9.25 14.28
N GLY A 50 13.22 8.67 13.47
CA GLY A 50 14.00 9.41 12.49
C GLY A 50 15.13 10.25 13.10
N ASN A 51 15.49 10.00 14.37
CA ASN A 51 16.61 10.66 15.04
C ASN A 51 17.96 10.19 14.47
N ILE A 52 17.99 8.97 13.96
CA ILE A 52 19.12 8.38 13.23
C ILE A 52 18.61 7.71 11.96
N GLU A 53 19.48 7.59 10.97
CA GLU A 53 19.15 7.00 9.68
C GLU A 53 18.87 5.49 9.80
N LEU A 54 17.75 5.05 9.20
CA LEU A 54 17.34 3.66 9.21
C LEU A 54 18.33 2.84 8.36
N LYS A 55 18.86 1.75 8.92
CA LYS A 55 19.77 0.90 8.18
C LYS A 55 19.01 -0.02 7.22
N ALA A 56 19.58 -0.25 6.04
CA ALA A 56 18.95 -1.04 4.98
C ALA A 56 18.68 -2.50 5.39
N ASP A 57 19.54 -3.10 6.19
CA ASP A 57 19.40 -4.46 6.74
C ASP A 57 18.24 -4.60 7.73
N MET A 58 17.70 -3.50 8.27
CA MET A 58 16.51 -3.55 9.12
C MET A 58 15.22 -3.68 8.32
N ILE A 59 15.25 -3.39 7.02
CA ILE A 59 14.07 -3.33 6.15
C ILE A 59 13.33 -4.67 6.08
N PRO A 60 13.99 -5.82 5.86
CA PRO A 60 13.31 -7.12 5.83
C PRO A 60 12.60 -7.42 7.15
N PHE A 61 13.27 -7.19 8.29
CA PHE A 61 12.70 -7.40 9.62
C PHE A 61 11.49 -6.50 9.88
N ILE A 62 11.52 -5.25 9.42
CA ILE A 62 10.40 -4.31 9.55
C ILE A 62 9.21 -4.77 8.69
N ALA A 63 9.47 -5.23 7.47
CA ALA A 63 8.43 -5.75 6.58
C ALA A 63 7.75 -6.98 7.19
N ASP A 64 8.53 -7.94 7.68
CA ASP A 64 8.04 -9.14 8.37
C ASP A 64 7.24 -8.79 9.64
N ALA A 65 7.77 -7.91 10.50
CA ALA A 65 7.12 -7.49 11.73
C ALA A 65 5.77 -6.79 11.51
N LEU A 66 5.64 -6.09 10.38
CA LEU A 66 4.42 -5.41 9.95
C LEU A 66 3.52 -6.28 9.08
N SER A 67 4.00 -7.45 8.63
CA SER A 67 3.32 -8.33 7.68
C SER A 67 2.91 -7.58 6.40
N VAL A 68 3.89 -6.99 5.75
CA VAL A 68 3.79 -6.27 4.47
C VAL A 68 4.96 -6.68 3.57
N TYR A 69 4.86 -6.44 2.26
CA TYR A 69 6.01 -6.61 1.39
C TYR A 69 7.03 -5.49 1.60
N GLU A 70 8.34 -5.77 1.49
CA GLU A 70 9.38 -4.74 1.66
C GLU A 70 9.16 -3.52 0.77
N GLN A 71 8.69 -3.75 -0.47
CA GLN A 71 8.39 -2.70 -1.46
C GLN A 71 7.32 -1.72 -0.94
N GLU A 72 6.43 -2.14 -0.05
CA GLU A 72 5.41 -1.27 0.55
C GLU A 72 6.01 -0.18 1.44
N LEU A 73 7.20 -0.44 2.01
CA LEU A 73 7.94 0.53 2.81
C LEU A 73 8.55 1.66 1.95
N PHE A 74 8.75 1.39 0.66
CA PHE A 74 9.29 2.35 -0.32
C PHE A 74 8.24 2.88 -1.28
N SER A 75 7.08 2.22 -1.37
CA SER A 75 6.01 2.57 -2.29
C SER A 75 5.41 3.93 -1.93
N GLN A 76 5.78 4.93 -2.73
CA GLN A 76 5.15 6.24 -2.80
C GLN A 76 3.90 6.26 -3.69
N SER A 77 3.56 5.13 -4.29
CA SER A 77 2.43 5.05 -5.20
C SER A 77 1.20 4.63 -4.42
N SER A 78 0.15 5.46 -4.50
CA SER A 78 -1.20 5.01 -4.17
C SER A 78 -1.47 3.71 -4.92
N PRO A 79 -2.30 2.80 -4.37
CA PRO A 79 -2.74 1.61 -5.10
C PRO A 79 -3.25 1.96 -6.51
N HIS A 80 -3.88 3.14 -6.67
CA HIS A 80 -4.28 3.72 -7.94
C HIS A 80 -3.12 3.99 -8.90
N LYS A 81 -1.99 4.56 -8.45
CA LYS A 81 -0.79 4.75 -9.30
C LYS A 81 -0.16 3.44 -9.75
N VAL A 82 -0.17 2.41 -8.90
CA VAL A 82 0.28 1.07 -9.28
C VAL A 82 -0.64 0.50 -10.35
N LEU A 83 -1.96 0.55 -10.13
CA LEU A 83 -2.96 0.10 -11.09
C LEU A 83 -2.91 0.88 -12.41
N GLN A 84 -2.66 2.20 -12.36
CA GLN A 84 -2.50 3.04 -13.55
C GLN A 84 -1.33 2.56 -14.41
N ARG A 85 -0.18 2.25 -13.81
CA ARG A 85 0.98 1.69 -14.52
C ARG A 85 0.65 0.36 -15.18
N PHE A 86 -0.08 -0.52 -14.49
CA PHE A 86 -0.56 -1.77 -15.08
C PHE A 86 -1.49 -1.51 -16.28
N CYS A 87 -2.44 -0.57 -16.17
CA CYS A 87 -3.30 -0.19 -17.29
C CYS A 87 -2.51 0.36 -18.48
N LEU A 88 -1.44 1.11 -18.25
CA LEU A 88 -0.60 1.67 -19.31
C LEU A 88 0.26 0.62 -20.04
N GLN A 89 0.49 -0.55 -19.43
CA GLN A 89 1.28 -1.62 -20.03
C GLN A 89 0.46 -2.49 -21.00
N ASP A 90 -0.87 -2.51 -20.89
CA ASP A 90 -1.76 -3.23 -21.79
C ASP A 90 -2.55 -2.25 -22.67
N PRO A 91 -2.39 -2.25 -24.00
CA PRO A 91 -3.13 -1.39 -24.92
C PRO A 91 -4.66 -1.45 -24.74
N ASN A 92 -5.21 -2.60 -24.38
CA ASN A 92 -6.65 -2.76 -24.14
C ASN A 92 -7.11 -2.08 -22.84
N LEU A 93 -6.21 -1.93 -21.88
CA LEU A 93 -6.48 -1.32 -20.58
C LEU A 93 -6.07 0.14 -20.51
N ALA A 94 -5.24 0.63 -21.44
CA ALA A 94 -4.71 1.99 -21.45
C ALA A 94 -5.81 3.06 -21.37
N LYS A 95 -6.97 2.82 -21.99
CA LYS A 95 -8.16 3.70 -21.94
C LYS A 95 -8.73 3.91 -20.53
N TYR A 96 -8.43 3.03 -19.58
CA TYR A 96 -8.90 3.13 -18.19
C TYR A 96 -7.90 3.85 -17.28
N SER A 97 -6.66 4.05 -17.73
CA SER A 97 -5.56 4.60 -16.91
C SER A 97 -5.92 5.95 -16.27
N HIS A 98 -6.58 6.84 -17.02
CA HIS A 98 -6.96 8.15 -16.51
C HIS A 98 -8.10 8.06 -15.48
N ILE A 99 -9.08 7.18 -15.68
CA ILE A 99 -10.15 6.95 -14.69
C ILE A 99 -9.54 6.43 -13.38
N VAL A 100 -8.62 5.47 -13.47
CA VAL A 100 -7.93 4.90 -12.30
C VAL A 100 -7.18 5.97 -11.50
N GLU A 101 -6.52 6.91 -12.16
CA GLU A 101 -5.87 8.05 -11.49
C GLU A 101 -6.89 8.93 -10.75
N LEU A 102 -8.02 9.25 -11.38
CA LEU A 102 -9.05 10.11 -10.81
C LEU A 102 -9.75 9.50 -9.59
N LEU A 103 -9.75 8.16 -9.46
CA LEU A 103 -10.30 7.48 -8.28
C LEU A 103 -9.59 7.86 -6.98
N GLU A 104 -8.34 8.34 -7.02
CA GLU A 104 -7.63 8.79 -5.82
C GLU A 104 -8.31 10.02 -5.17
N TYR A 105 -9.11 10.77 -5.92
CA TYR A 105 -9.76 12.01 -5.49
C TYR A 105 -11.27 11.87 -5.27
N ILE A 106 -11.83 10.67 -5.44
CA ILE A 106 -13.28 10.47 -5.39
C ILE A 106 -13.80 10.49 -3.95
N SER A 107 -14.91 11.20 -3.71
CA SER A 107 -15.62 11.12 -2.43
C SER A 107 -16.41 9.81 -2.30
N PRO A 108 -16.70 9.31 -1.09
CA PRO A 108 -17.51 8.10 -0.91
C PRO A 108 -18.87 8.16 -1.64
N LYS A 109 -19.56 9.29 -1.56
CA LYS A 109 -20.85 9.50 -2.24
C LYS A 109 -20.72 9.46 -3.77
N SER A 110 -19.65 10.06 -4.30
CA SER A 110 -19.35 10.03 -5.72
C SER A 110 -18.99 8.63 -6.20
N LEU A 111 -18.29 7.84 -5.37
CA LEU A 111 -17.93 6.46 -5.67
C LEU A 111 -19.18 5.56 -5.79
N GLU A 112 -20.11 5.67 -4.84
CA GLU A 112 -21.40 4.96 -4.93
C GLU A 112 -22.19 5.34 -6.19
N THR A 113 -22.15 6.62 -6.55
CA THR A 113 -22.86 7.13 -7.74
C THR A 113 -22.22 6.57 -9.03
N LEU A 114 -20.89 6.53 -9.08
CA LEU A 114 -20.14 5.96 -10.20
C LEU A 114 -20.46 4.47 -10.35
N GLU A 115 -20.45 3.71 -9.26
CA GLU A 115 -20.76 2.28 -9.27
C GLU A 115 -22.17 2.01 -9.81
N LYS A 116 -23.20 2.72 -9.28
CA LYS A 116 -24.59 2.59 -9.75
C LYS A 116 -24.71 2.89 -11.24
N THR A 117 -24.00 3.93 -11.72
CA THR A 117 -24.00 4.31 -13.14
C THR A 117 -23.41 3.20 -13.99
N LEU A 118 -22.25 2.67 -13.63
CA LEU A 118 -21.59 1.58 -14.36
C LEU A 118 -22.42 0.29 -14.36
N LEU A 119 -23.06 -0.05 -13.24
CA LEU A 119 -23.96 -1.20 -13.15
C LEU A 119 -25.17 -1.05 -14.09
N SER A 120 -25.77 0.14 -14.17
CA SER A 120 -26.86 0.42 -15.10
C SER A 120 -26.41 0.26 -16.57
N HIS A 121 -25.24 0.76 -16.93
CA HIS A 121 -24.68 0.59 -18.28
C HIS A 121 -24.40 -0.87 -18.61
N LYS A 122 -23.86 -1.63 -17.65
CA LYS A 122 -23.63 -3.08 -17.81
C LYS A 122 -24.94 -3.81 -18.09
N GLN A 123 -25.98 -3.55 -17.31
CA GLN A 123 -27.27 -4.20 -17.49
C GLN A 123 -27.87 -3.88 -18.87
N LYS A 124 -27.90 -2.61 -19.28
CA LYS A 124 -28.40 -2.20 -20.60
C LYS A 124 -27.65 -2.85 -21.76
N THR A 125 -26.32 -2.99 -21.62
CA THR A 125 -25.48 -3.64 -22.65
C THR A 125 -25.84 -5.12 -22.79
N LEU A 126 -26.03 -5.82 -21.67
CA LEU A 126 -26.42 -7.23 -21.66
C LEU A 126 -27.83 -7.44 -22.23
N GLU A 127 -28.78 -6.58 -21.87
CA GLU A 127 -30.13 -6.60 -22.41
C GLU A 127 -30.13 -6.39 -23.93
N LEU A 128 -29.34 -5.43 -24.44
CA LEU A 128 -29.22 -5.17 -25.86
C LEU A 128 -28.62 -6.37 -26.61
N ASN A 129 -27.54 -6.97 -26.09
CA ASN A 129 -26.92 -8.14 -26.69
C ASN A 129 -27.91 -9.32 -26.77
N HIS A 130 -28.71 -9.54 -25.72
CA HIS A 130 -29.74 -10.57 -25.70
C HIS A 130 -30.86 -10.32 -26.73
N ILE A 131 -31.19 -9.06 -27.02
CA ILE A 131 -32.14 -8.72 -28.08
C ILE A 131 -31.53 -9.02 -29.46
N ILE A 132 -30.27 -8.64 -29.68
CA ILE A 132 -29.56 -8.88 -30.95
C ILE A 132 -29.44 -10.38 -31.25
N GLU A 133 -29.15 -11.21 -30.25
CA GLU A 133 -29.06 -12.68 -30.42
C GLU A 133 -30.38 -13.35 -30.80
N LYS A 134 -31.52 -12.66 -30.63
CA LYS A 134 -32.87 -13.17 -30.95
C LYS A 134 -33.38 -12.75 -32.33
N ILE A 135 -32.62 -11.94 -33.06
CA ILE A 135 -32.93 -11.46 -34.42
C ILE A 135 -32.17 -12.31 -35.44
#